data_AF-A0A2H0N7G3-F1
#
_entry.id   AF-A0A2H0N7G3-F1
#
_cell.length_a   1.000
_cell.length_b   1.000
_cell.length_c   1.000
_cell.angle_alpha   90.00
_cell.angle_beta   90.00
_cell.angle_gamma   90.00
#
_symmetry.space_group_name_H-M   'P 1'
#
loop_
_entity.id
_entity.type
_entity.pdbx_description
1 polymer ?
#
loop_
_entity_poly.entity_id
_entity_poly.type
_entity_poly.pdbx_seq_one_letter_code
_entity_poly.pdbx_strand_id
1 'polypeptide(L)'
;MGKKKIVKQSSSDALKQADKIQNAVARSKSKSVNKKLEHAKVYVSASYNNTSITVTNDKGDVVAWTTSGSLGFNGPKKSTPFAASKIVASIAEKLRKSNLRSIDIIVKGVGTGRDSAVRSLSNQGFDILSIKDVTGIPHNGPKPKKTRRV
;
A
#
# COMPACT_ATOMS: atom_id res chain seq x y z
N MET A 1 -32.73 8.25 -45.08
CA MET A 1 -31.25 8.30 -45.06
C MET A 1 -30.80 8.24 -43.59
N GLY A 2 -30.24 7.19 -43.01
CA GLY A 2 -29.81 5.87 -43.50
C GLY A 2 -29.93 4.82 -42.38
N LYS A 3 -30.19 3.57 -42.76
CA LYS A 3 -30.34 2.44 -41.84
C LYS A 3 -28.96 2.07 -41.27
N LYS A 4 -28.77 2.18 -39.95
CA LYS A 4 -27.58 1.61 -39.28
C LYS A 4 -27.63 0.09 -39.42
N LYS A 5 -26.79 -0.48 -40.28
CA LYS A 5 -26.51 -1.92 -40.29
C LYS A 5 -25.73 -2.24 -39.02
N ILE A 6 -26.38 -2.89 -38.05
CA ILE A 6 -25.71 -3.51 -36.92
C ILE A 6 -25.07 -4.80 -37.45
N VAL A 7 -23.76 -4.75 -37.66
CA VAL A 7 -22.96 -5.93 -37.99
C VAL A 7 -22.98 -6.83 -36.75
N LYS A 8 -23.76 -7.92 -36.79
CA LYS A 8 -23.65 -9.00 -35.79
C LYS A 8 -22.27 -9.63 -35.95
N GLN A 9 -21.36 -9.33 -35.03
CA GLN A 9 -20.07 -10.00 -34.97
C GLN A 9 -20.30 -11.51 -34.91
N SER A 10 -19.60 -12.24 -35.77
CA SER A 10 -19.70 -13.69 -35.84
C SER A 10 -19.28 -14.31 -34.50
N SER A 11 -19.96 -15.38 -34.08
CA SER A 11 -19.69 -16.05 -32.80
C SER A 11 -18.24 -16.52 -32.66
N SER A 12 -17.57 -16.83 -33.77
CA SER A 12 -16.16 -17.23 -33.82
C SER A 12 -15.19 -16.09 -33.53
N ASP A 13 -15.50 -14.85 -33.92
CA ASP A 13 -14.66 -13.68 -33.64
C ASP A 13 -14.77 -13.25 -32.17
N ALA A 14 -15.96 -13.40 -31.57
CA ALA A 14 -16.17 -13.16 -30.15
C ALA A 14 -15.42 -14.17 -29.26
N LEU A 15 -15.39 -15.45 -29.65
CA LEU A 15 -14.61 -16.49 -28.95
C LEU A 15 -13.10 -16.23 -29.04
N LYS A 16 -12.59 -15.85 -30.22
CA LYS A 16 -11.17 -15.47 -30.38
C LYS A 16 -10.78 -14.25 -29.56
N GLN A 17 -11.67 -13.25 -29.43
CA GLN A 17 -11.43 -12.09 -28.57
C GLN A 17 -11.46 -12.48 -27.10
N ALA A 18 -12.38 -13.35 -26.68
CA ALA A 18 -12.44 -13.88 -25.33
C ALA A 18 -11.17 -14.66 -24.96
N ASP A 19 -10.67 -15.54 -25.84
CA ASP A 19 -9.42 -16.28 -25.61
C ASP A 19 -8.20 -15.37 -25.56
N LYS A 20 -8.18 -14.29 -26.36
CA LYS A 20 -7.09 -13.29 -26.35
C LYS A 20 -7.10 -12.47 -25.06
N ILE A 21 -8.28 -12.10 -24.57
CA ILE A 21 -8.47 -11.42 -23.28
C ILE A 21 -8.09 -12.36 -22.14
N GLN A 22 -8.52 -13.62 -22.16
CA GLN A 22 -8.19 -14.62 -21.15
C GLN A 22 -6.68 -14.89 -21.10
N ASN A 23 -6.01 -15.00 -22.25
CA ASN A 23 -4.56 -15.17 -22.32
C ASN A 23 -3.80 -13.91 -21.88
N ALA A 24 -4.32 -12.71 -22.14
CA ALA A 24 -3.74 -11.47 -21.61
C ALA A 24 -3.90 -11.37 -20.08
N VAL A 25 -5.05 -11.79 -19.54
CA VAL A 25 -5.31 -11.87 -18.09
C VAL A 25 -4.48 -12.97 -17.41
N ALA A 26 -4.24 -14.09 -18.09
CA ALA A 26 -3.36 -15.15 -17.60
C ALA A 26 -1.88 -14.72 -17.60
N ARG A 27 -1.43 -14.01 -18.65
CA ARG A 27 -0.07 -13.44 -18.72
C ARG A 27 0.16 -12.30 -17.71
N SER A 28 -0.86 -11.50 -17.40
CA SER A 28 -0.74 -10.48 -16.35
C SER A 28 -0.71 -11.09 -14.95
N LYS A 29 -1.45 -12.19 -14.72
CA LYS A 29 -1.36 -13.00 -13.49
C LYS A 29 -0.01 -13.74 -13.35
N SER A 30 0.58 -14.24 -14.43
CA SER A 30 1.89 -14.92 -14.35
C SER A 30 3.06 -13.95 -14.14
N LYS A 31 2.90 -12.68 -14.52
CA LYS A 31 3.91 -11.63 -14.29
C LYS A 31 3.99 -11.17 -12.83
N SER A 32 2.98 -11.44 -12.00
CA SER A 32 3.12 -11.31 -10.55
C SER A 32 3.90 -12.50 -10.03
N VAL A 33 5.22 -12.47 -10.21
CA VAL A 33 6.14 -13.40 -9.58
C VAL A 33 5.93 -13.25 -8.08
N ASN A 34 5.27 -14.24 -7.47
CA ASN A 34 5.15 -14.36 -6.02
C ASN A 34 6.55 -14.64 -5.47
N LYS A 35 7.37 -13.60 -5.35
CA LYS A 35 8.64 -13.69 -4.63
C LYS A 35 8.27 -13.98 -3.18
N LYS A 36 8.57 -15.21 -2.74
CA LYS A 36 8.55 -15.53 -1.31
C LYS A 36 9.58 -14.64 -0.63
N LEU A 37 9.16 -13.99 0.44
CA LEU A 37 10.00 -13.07 1.19
C LEU A 37 9.96 -13.50 2.64
N GLU A 38 11.10 -13.91 3.17
CA GLU A 38 11.20 -14.32 4.57
C GLU A 38 11.32 -13.09 5.49
N HIS A 39 12.02 -12.07 5.00
CA HIS A 39 12.32 -10.82 5.70
C HIS A 39 11.88 -9.59 4.87
N ALA A 40 11.27 -8.60 5.53
CA ALA A 40 10.88 -7.33 4.89
C ALA A 40 11.09 -6.10 5.78
N LYS A 41 11.25 -4.95 5.13
CA LYS A 41 11.23 -3.63 5.79
C LYS A 41 9.88 -2.99 5.60
N VAL A 42 9.26 -2.56 6.69
CA VAL A 42 7.97 -1.88 6.74
C VAL A 42 8.19 -0.41 7.07
N TYR A 43 7.93 0.45 6.10
CA TYR A 43 8.00 1.90 6.26
C TYR A 43 6.63 2.45 6.66
N VAL A 44 6.55 3.03 7.86
CA VAL A 44 5.37 3.73 8.38
C VAL A 44 5.63 5.23 8.31
N SER A 45 4.94 5.92 7.41
CA SER A 45 4.99 7.38 7.31
C SER A 45 3.72 7.98 7.93
N ALA A 46 3.86 8.57 9.11
CA ALA A 46 2.80 9.19 9.89
C ALA A 46 2.94 10.72 9.85
N SER A 47 2.13 11.35 9.00
CA SER A 47 1.97 12.81 8.95
C SER A 47 0.77 13.26 9.78
N TYR A 48 0.62 14.56 10.01
CA TYR A 48 -0.55 15.10 10.73
C TYR A 48 -1.89 14.87 10.03
N ASN A 49 -1.90 14.66 8.71
CA ASN A 49 -3.13 14.61 7.91
C ASN A 49 -3.39 13.23 7.27
N ASN A 50 -2.41 12.32 7.32
CA ASN A 50 -2.45 11.04 6.63
C ASN A 50 -1.42 10.06 7.22
N THR A 51 -1.74 8.78 7.17
CA THR A 51 -0.82 7.67 7.45
C THR A 51 -0.71 6.79 6.22
N SER A 52 0.52 6.45 5.83
CA SER A 52 0.83 5.56 4.72
C SER A 52 1.81 4.50 5.16
N ILE A 53 1.57 3.26 4.74
CA ILE A 53 2.43 2.12 5.08
C ILE A 53 2.87 1.46 3.77
N THR A 54 4.18 1.23 3.65
CA THR A 54 4.81 0.61 2.49
C THR A 54 5.69 -0.54 2.97
N VAL A 55 5.55 -1.69 2.33
CA VAL A 55 6.31 -2.90 2.63
C VAL A 55 7.25 -3.18 1.47
N THR A 56 8.51 -3.42 1.81
CA THR A 56 9.61 -3.56 0.86
C THR A 56 10.47 -4.76 1.18
N ASN A 57 11.19 -5.23 0.16
CA ASN A 57 12.27 -6.20 0.34
C ASN A 57 13.47 -5.55 1.02
N ASP A 58 14.45 -6.34 1.44
CA ASP A 58 15.70 -5.81 1.98
C ASP A 58 16.45 -4.88 1.00
N LYS A 59 16.33 -5.18 -0.31
CA LYS A 59 16.87 -4.37 -1.42
C LYS A 59 16.11 -3.05 -1.68
N GLY A 60 14.96 -2.83 -1.04
CA GLY A 60 14.15 -1.63 -1.21
C GLY A 60 13.04 -1.71 -2.27
N ASP A 61 12.89 -2.83 -2.98
CA ASP A 61 11.79 -3.03 -3.92
C ASP A 61 10.44 -3.07 -3.18
N VAL A 62 9.45 -2.30 -3.65
CA VAL A 62 8.11 -2.24 -3.04
C VAL A 62 7.30 -3.49 -3.40
N VAL A 63 6.77 -4.16 -2.38
CA VAL A 63 5.93 -5.36 -2.49
C VAL A 63 4.46 -4.99 -2.40
N ALA A 64 4.11 -4.23 -1.37
CA ALA A 64 2.75 -3.81 -1.10
C ALA A 64 2.76 -2.45 -0.42
N TRP A 65 1.75 -1.64 -0.71
CA TRP A 65 1.54 -0.36 -0.05
C TRP A 65 0.05 -0.07 0.06
N THR A 66 -0.31 0.70 1.07
CA THR A 66 -1.67 1.21 1.29
C THR A 66 -1.58 2.53 2.07
N THR A 67 -2.55 3.42 1.87
CA THR A 67 -2.72 4.67 2.62
C THR A 67 -4.12 4.76 3.20
N SER A 68 -4.38 5.63 4.18
CA SER A 68 -5.75 5.78 4.70
C SER A 68 -6.72 6.26 3.63
N GLY A 69 -6.28 7.13 2.71
CA GLY A 69 -7.07 7.57 1.56
C GLY A 69 -7.45 6.42 0.61
N SER A 70 -6.54 5.46 0.38
CA SER A 70 -6.83 4.29 -0.48
C SER A 70 -7.91 3.37 0.09
N LEU A 71 -8.17 3.43 1.40
CA LEU A 71 -9.23 2.68 2.07
C LEU A 71 -10.56 3.44 2.15
N GLY A 72 -10.64 4.62 1.54
CA GLY A 72 -11.86 5.45 1.52
C GLY A 72 -12.01 6.37 2.74
N PHE A 73 -11.00 6.49 3.61
CA PHE A 73 -11.02 7.52 4.66
C PHE A 73 -10.82 8.90 4.04
N ASN A 74 -11.74 9.82 4.32
CA ASN A 74 -11.73 11.19 3.81
C ASN A 74 -11.64 12.23 4.93
N GLY A 75 -11.11 13.41 4.58
CA GLY A 75 -10.98 14.54 5.51
C GLY A 75 -10.14 14.23 6.76
N PRO A 76 -10.56 14.67 7.97
CA PRO A 76 -9.80 14.49 9.20
C PRO A 76 -9.71 13.01 9.65
N LYS A 77 -10.63 12.16 9.18
CA LYS A 77 -10.65 10.72 9.53
C LYS A 77 -9.38 9.99 9.05
N LYS A 78 -8.66 10.53 8.06
CA LYS A 78 -7.41 9.98 7.50
C LYS A 78 -6.24 9.89 8.48
N SER A 79 -6.20 10.76 9.49
CA SER A 79 -5.11 10.82 10.46
C SER A 79 -5.38 10.01 11.73
N THR A 80 -6.61 9.48 11.85
CA THR A 80 -7.02 8.79 13.08
C THR A 80 -6.24 7.49 13.30
N PRO A 81 -6.01 7.10 14.56
CA PRO A 81 -5.35 5.82 14.89
C PRO A 81 -6.13 4.62 14.35
N PHE A 82 -7.46 4.71 14.31
CA PHE A 82 -8.32 3.68 13.73
C PHE A 82 -8.05 3.45 12.24
N ALA A 83 -7.83 4.52 11.47
CA ALA A 83 -7.45 4.41 10.07
C ALA A 83 -6.11 3.67 9.93
N ALA A 84 -5.12 3.97 10.80
CA ALA A 84 -3.82 3.27 10.79
C ALA A 84 -3.96 1.77 11.02
N SER A 85 -4.77 1.34 11.99
CA SER A 85 -5.05 -0.08 12.24
C SER A 85 -5.71 -0.78 11.03
N LYS A 86 -6.64 -0.11 10.35
CA LYS A 86 -7.27 -0.65 9.13
C LYS A 86 -6.32 -0.74 7.94
N ILE A 87 -5.37 0.20 7.80
CA ILE A 87 -4.28 0.10 6.80
C ILE A 87 -3.46 -1.15 7.04
N VAL A 88 -3.03 -1.38 8.29
CA VAL A 88 -2.24 -2.56 8.64
C VAL A 88 -2.99 -3.84 8.36
N ALA A 89 -4.28 -3.92 8.72
CA ALA A 89 -5.12 -5.07 8.40
C ALA A 89 -5.13 -5.35 6.89
N SER A 90 -5.38 -4.33 6.06
CA SER A 90 -5.39 -4.46 4.59
C SER A 90 -4.04 -4.92 4.02
N ILE A 91 -2.94 -4.42 4.57
CA ILE A 91 -1.59 -4.83 4.16
C ILE A 91 -1.33 -6.29 4.56
N ALA A 92 -1.70 -6.68 5.77
CA ALA A 92 -1.58 -8.07 6.21
C ALA A 92 -2.30 -9.01 5.23
N GLU A 93 -3.51 -8.65 4.77
CA GLU A 93 -4.23 -9.45 3.77
C GLU A 93 -3.49 -9.58 2.44
N LYS A 94 -2.88 -8.48 1.96
CA LYS A 94 -2.06 -8.47 0.74
C LYS A 94 -0.82 -9.37 0.90
N LEU A 95 -0.23 -9.40 2.09
CA LEU A 95 0.98 -10.15 2.39
C LEU A 95 0.76 -11.62 2.77
N ARG A 96 -0.49 -12.05 3.00
CA ARG A 96 -0.82 -13.48 3.27
C ARG A 96 -0.25 -14.42 2.20
N LYS A 97 -0.11 -13.95 0.95
CA LYS A 97 0.41 -14.75 -0.17
C LYS A 97 1.95 -14.84 -0.21
N SER A 98 2.65 -13.87 0.39
CA SER A 98 4.11 -13.77 0.34
C SER A 98 4.83 -14.52 1.47
N ASN A 99 4.09 -15.08 2.43
CA ASN A 99 4.60 -15.87 3.56
C ASN A 99 5.69 -15.15 4.39
N LEU A 100 5.51 -13.84 4.60
CA LEU A 100 6.38 -12.99 5.40
C LEU A 100 6.23 -13.29 6.88
N ARG A 101 7.36 -13.49 7.56
CA ARG A 101 7.39 -13.83 8.99
C ARG A 101 8.06 -12.74 9.83
N SER A 102 9.22 -12.26 9.38
CA SER A 102 10.02 -11.28 10.13
C SER A 102 10.02 -9.92 9.44
N ILE A 103 9.86 -8.86 10.23
CA ILE A 103 9.82 -7.48 9.75
C ILE A 103 10.70 -6.53 10.55
N ASP A 104 11.31 -5.59 9.85
CA ASP A 104 11.93 -4.39 10.39
C ASP A 104 11.00 -3.20 10.21
N ILE A 105 10.69 -2.49 11.30
CA ILE A 105 9.78 -1.34 11.26
C ILE A 105 10.60 -0.05 11.22
N ILE A 106 10.39 0.74 10.18
CA ILE A 106 11.00 2.05 9.99
C ILE A 106 9.91 3.10 10.03
N VAL A 107 9.95 3.96 11.03
CA VAL A 107 8.89 4.94 11.29
C VAL A 107 9.38 6.34 10.95
N LYS A 108 8.55 7.13 10.27
CA LYS A 108 8.85 8.52 9.89
C LYS A 108 7.67 9.42 10.22
N GLY A 109 7.96 10.52 10.90
CA GLY A 109 6.99 11.55 11.26
C GLY A 109 6.34 11.32 12.62
N VAL A 110 5.59 12.32 13.07
CA VAL A 110 5.02 12.43 14.44
C VAL A 110 3.48 12.35 14.45
N GLY A 111 2.86 11.92 13.35
CA GLY A 111 1.41 11.83 13.24
C GLY A 111 0.78 10.84 14.23
N THR A 112 -0.51 11.04 14.52
CA THR A 112 -1.29 10.22 15.48
C THR A 112 -1.40 8.75 15.11
N GLY A 113 -1.28 8.39 13.83
CA GLY A 113 -1.29 7.00 13.37
C GLY A 113 -0.01 6.22 13.63
N ARG A 114 1.03 6.86 14.19
CA ARG A 114 2.36 6.27 14.39
C ARG A 114 2.35 5.03 15.27
N ASP A 115 1.98 5.18 16.53
CA ASP A 115 2.00 4.11 17.54
C ASP A 115 0.97 3.02 17.21
N SER A 116 -0.22 3.45 16.76
CA SER A 116 -1.28 2.52 16.37
C SER A 116 -0.89 1.61 15.21
N ALA A 117 -0.08 2.10 14.25
CA ALA A 117 0.43 1.26 13.17
C ALA A 117 1.39 0.16 13.69
N VAL A 118 2.35 0.53 14.55
CA VAL A 118 3.32 -0.41 15.14
C VAL A 118 2.59 -1.47 15.98
N ARG A 119 1.69 -1.04 16.86
CA ARG A 119 0.88 -1.94 17.67
C ARG A 119 0.01 -2.88 16.83
N SER A 120 -0.58 -2.36 15.75
CA SER A 120 -1.40 -3.19 14.86
C SER A 120 -0.56 -4.20 14.08
N LEU A 121 0.69 -3.89 13.74
CA LEU A 121 1.60 -4.84 13.08
C LEU A 121 1.96 -6.00 14.01
N SER A 122 2.23 -5.70 15.29
CA SER A 122 2.44 -6.71 16.34
C SER A 122 1.19 -7.60 16.50
N ASN A 123 0.00 -7.01 16.56
CA ASN A 123 -1.25 -7.76 16.69
C ASN A 123 -1.58 -8.68 15.50
N GLN A 124 -1.05 -8.42 14.31
CA GLN A 124 -1.24 -9.28 13.13
C GLN A 124 -0.32 -10.51 13.13
N GLY A 125 0.57 -10.64 14.13
CA GLY A 125 1.43 -11.82 14.29
C GLY A 125 2.71 -11.78 13.45
N PHE A 126 3.14 -10.60 12.99
CA PHE A 126 4.48 -10.43 12.41
C PHE A 126 5.53 -10.38 13.52
N ASP A 127 6.66 -11.04 13.29
CA ASP A 127 7.80 -11.00 14.21
C ASP A 127 8.60 -9.72 13.98
N ILE A 128 8.64 -8.83 14.97
CA ILE A 128 9.26 -7.51 14.86
C ILE A 128 10.70 -7.61 15.35
N LEU A 129 11.66 -7.54 14.44
CA LEU A 129 13.08 -7.62 14.75
C LEU A 129 13.62 -6.28 15.26
N SER A 130 13.22 -5.17 14.63
CA SER A 130 13.69 -3.84 15.00
C SER A 130 12.62 -2.77 14.78
N ILE A 131 12.71 -1.70 15.59
CA ILE A 131 11.92 -0.49 15.43
C ILE A 131 12.89 0.69 15.36
N LYS A 132 12.95 1.38 14.22
CA LYS A 132 13.82 2.54 14.01
C LYS A 132 12.99 3.77 13.63
N ASP A 133 13.22 4.87 14.33
CA ASP A 133 12.70 6.18 13.91
C ASP A 133 13.69 6.87 12.97
N VAL A 134 13.21 7.28 11.79
CA VAL A 134 13.96 8.03 10.78
C VAL A 134 13.33 9.39 10.49
N THR A 135 12.62 9.95 11.47
CA THR A 135 12.07 11.32 11.37
C THR A 135 13.20 12.32 11.19
N GLY A 136 13.24 12.97 10.03
CA GLY A 136 14.31 13.90 9.68
C GLY A 136 14.22 15.20 10.50
N ILE A 137 15.27 15.51 11.24
CA ILE A 137 15.45 16.77 11.95
C ILE A 137 16.48 17.60 11.17
N PRO A 138 16.11 18.76 10.61
CA PRO A 138 17.06 19.57 9.86
C PRO A 138 18.02 20.33 10.80
N HIS A 139 19.32 20.30 10.50
CA HIS A 139 20.34 21.07 11.22
C HIS A 139 20.40 22.51 10.69
N ASN A 140 19.49 23.38 11.14
CA ASN A 140 19.39 24.80 10.71
C ASN A 140 19.37 24.97 9.18
N GLY A 141 18.66 24.09 8.48
CA GLY A 141 18.55 24.07 7.02
C GLY A 141 17.58 25.14 6.45
N PRO A 142 16.70 24.79 5.50
CA PRO A 142 15.78 25.75 4.91
C PRO A 142 14.88 26.44 5.94
N LYS A 143 14.66 27.74 5.76
CA LYS A 143 13.75 28.52 6.62
C LYS A 143 12.34 27.88 6.61
N PRO A 144 11.75 27.57 7.78
CA PRO A 144 10.40 27.01 7.84
C PRO A 144 9.36 27.99 7.29
N LYS A 145 8.25 27.45 6.78
CA LYS A 145 7.13 28.26 6.30
C LYS A 145 6.59 29.14 7.43
N LYS A 146 6.17 30.36 7.09
CA LYS A 146 5.55 31.31 8.03
C LYS A 146 4.39 30.63 8.77
N THR A 147 4.37 30.78 10.08
CA THR A 147 3.27 30.26 10.93
C THR A 147 1.93 30.79 10.43
N ARG A 148 0.98 29.88 10.23
CA ARG A 148 -0.36 30.26 9.76
C ARG A 148 -1.06 31.05 10.87
N ARG A 149 -1.60 32.22 10.52
CA ARG A 149 -2.53 32.97 11.37
C ARG A 149 -3.90 32.35 11.15
N VAL A 150 -4.45 31.73 12.18
CA VAL A 150 -5.76 31.06 12.16
C VAL A 150 -6.65 31.78 13.15
#